data_AF-A0A916FX07-F1
#
_entry.id   AF-A0A916FX07-F1
#
_cell.length_a   1.000
_cell.length_b   1.000
_cell.length_c   1.000
_cell.angle_alpha   90.00
_cell.angle_beta   90.00
_cell.angle_gamma   90.00
#
_symmetry.space_group_name_H-M   'P 1'
#
loop_
_entity.id
_entity.type
_entity.pdbx_description
1 polymer ?
#
loop_
_entity_poly.entity_id
_entity_poly.type
_entity_poly.pdbx_seq_one_letter_code
_entity_poly.pdbx_strand_id
1 'polypeptide(L)'
;MKTLMERANELEARGIFLGGPLQVFETAGRKLLTVLLSEGLTPSSNVLDIGCGCLRGGYWLIHFLDEGCYFGIEPNTEMLEAGINIVLEPGLADLKRPRFDHNAEFDFAIFKEKFDFFCGALNMDSRFEATNQNHA
;
A
#
# COMPACT_ATOMS: atom_id res chain seq x y z
N MET A 1 6.63 16.82 -14.27
CA MET A 1 6.17 15.55 -13.66
C MET A 1 6.12 15.79 -12.16
N LYS A 2 5.05 15.41 -11.45
CA LYS A 2 4.92 15.63 -10.00
C LYS A 2 5.83 14.65 -9.25
N THR A 3 6.50 15.13 -8.21
CA THR A 3 7.23 14.32 -7.23
C THR A 3 6.27 13.50 -6.37
N LEU A 4 6.78 12.44 -5.71
CA LEU A 4 5.97 11.65 -4.78
C LEU A 4 5.39 12.49 -3.64
N MET A 5 6.17 13.44 -3.12
CA MET A 5 5.71 14.33 -2.04
C MET A 5 4.61 15.29 -2.49
N GLU A 6 4.66 15.80 -3.72
CA GLU A 6 3.58 16.63 -4.27
C GLU A 6 2.28 15.81 -4.44
N ARG A 7 2.39 14.53 -4.81
CA ARG A 7 1.24 13.61 -4.89
C ARG A 7 0.67 13.28 -3.50
N ALA A 8 1.54 13.04 -2.52
CA ALA A 8 1.13 12.81 -1.13
C ALA A 8 0.46 14.05 -0.52
N ASN A 9 0.96 15.25 -0.81
CA ASN A 9 0.35 16.50 -0.38
C ASN A 9 -1.04 16.69 -1.03
N GLU A 10 -1.22 16.29 -2.28
CA GLU A 10 -2.52 16.30 -2.95
C GLU A 10 -3.52 15.33 -2.29
N LEU A 11 -3.09 14.15 -1.88
CA LEU A 11 -3.92 13.22 -1.12
C LEU A 11 -4.36 13.82 0.22
N GLU A 12 -3.42 14.38 1.00
CA GLU A 12 -3.72 15.00 2.28
C GLU A 12 -4.70 16.18 2.13
N ALA A 13 -4.51 17.02 1.10
CA ALA A 13 -5.42 18.12 0.79
C ALA A 13 -6.84 17.65 0.44
N ARG A 14 -7.01 16.40 -0.01
CA ARG A 14 -8.31 15.75 -0.25
C ARG A 14 -8.87 15.03 0.98
N GLY A 15 -8.18 15.10 2.12
CA GLY A 15 -8.58 14.42 3.36
C GLY A 15 -8.25 12.93 3.39
N ILE A 16 -7.45 12.42 2.44
CA ILE A 16 -7.05 11.02 2.41
C ILE A 16 -5.96 10.80 3.47
N PHE A 17 -6.16 9.79 4.31
CA PHE A 17 -5.15 9.41 5.31
C PHE A 17 -3.92 8.79 4.64
N LEU A 18 -2.74 9.26 5.04
CA LEU A 18 -1.46 8.90 4.42
C LEU A 18 -0.74 7.73 5.10
N GLY A 19 -1.35 7.13 6.14
CA GLY A 19 -0.67 6.16 7.00
C GLY A 19 0.35 6.80 7.96
N GLY A 20 0.32 8.13 8.13
CA GLY A 20 1.22 8.88 9.00
C GLY A 20 1.40 10.33 8.53
N PRO A 21 2.29 11.11 9.16
CA PRO A 21 2.55 12.50 8.76
C PRO A 21 3.06 12.62 7.33
N LEU A 22 2.62 13.64 6.58
CA LEU A 22 3.06 13.92 5.21
C LEU A 22 4.60 13.90 5.08
N GLN A 23 5.31 14.50 6.02
CA GLN A 23 6.77 14.69 5.96
C GLN A 23 7.54 13.36 5.96
N VAL A 24 6.92 12.28 6.47
CA VAL A 24 7.54 10.95 6.51
C VAL A 24 7.00 10.02 5.43
N PHE A 25 6.07 10.46 4.57
CA PHE A 25 5.43 9.61 3.57
C PHE A 25 6.46 8.85 2.70
N GLU A 26 7.35 9.61 2.05
CA GLU A 26 8.40 9.04 1.20
C GLU A 26 9.38 8.16 2.00
N THR A 27 9.84 8.64 3.15
CA THR A 27 10.88 7.95 3.92
C THR A 27 10.36 6.66 4.57
N ALA A 28 9.12 6.63 5.04
CA ALA A 28 8.49 5.44 5.58
C ALA A 28 8.27 4.38 4.50
N GLY A 29 7.75 4.77 3.32
CA GLY A 29 7.60 3.86 2.19
C GLY A 29 8.93 3.28 1.71
N ARG A 30 9.96 4.12 1.58
CA ARG A 30 11.30 3.67 1.14
C ARG A 30 11.97 2.75 2.15
N LYS A 31 11.77 2.99 3.45
CA LYS A 31 12.29 2.11 4.51
C LYS A 31 11.68 0.71 4.41
N LEU A 32 10.39 0.59 4.10
CA LEU A 32 9.78 -0.71 3.86
C LEU A 32 10.50 -1.50 2.77
N LEU A 33 10.71 -0.88 1.59
CA LEU A 33 11.47 -1.51 0.52
C LEU A 33 12.89 -1.89 0.96
N THR A 34 13.57 -1.02 1.69
CA THR A 34 14.95 -1.26 2.16
C THR A 34 15.04 -2.47 3.08
N VAL A 35 14.07 -2.63 3.99
CA VAL A 35 13.98 -3.79 4.88
C VAL A 35 13.72 -5.07 4.07
N LEU A 36 12.77 -5.07 3.13
CA LEU A 36 12.52 -6.26 2.34
C LEU A 36 13.72 -6.64 1.46
N LEU A 37 14.42 -5.65 0.89
CA LEU A 37 15.68 -5.88 0.16
C LEU A 37 16.75 -6.51 1.05
N SER A 38 16.90 -6.10 2.31
CA SER A 38 17.86 -6.71 3.23
C SER A 38 17.50 -8.15 3.59
N GLU A 39 16.22 -8.51 3.54
CA GLU A 39 15.70 -9.87 3.73
C GLU A 39 15.71 -10.72 2.45
N GLY A 40 16.24 -10.20 1.34
CA GLY A 40 16.42 -10.95 0.09
C GLY A 40 15.33 -10.79 -0.95
N LEU A 41 14.53 -9.71 -0.87
CA LEU A 41 13.54 -9.38 -1.91
C LEU A 41 14.19 -9.26 -3.29
N THR A 42 13.60 -9.94 -4.28
CA THR A 42 13.98 -9.87 -5.70
C THR A 42 12.83 -9.30 -6.53
N PRO A 43 13.07 -8.82 -7.77
CA PRO A 43 11.99 -8.35 -8.64
C PRO A 43 10.89 -9.40 -8.88
N SER A 44 11.26 -10.68 -8.96
CA SER A 44 10.32 -11.78 -9.18
C SER A 44 9.61 -12.28 -7.93
N SER A 45 9.85 -11.66 -6.75
CA SER A 45 9.21 -12.07 -5.50
C SER A 45 7.75 -11.64 -5.46
N ASN A 46 6.85 -12.53 -5.06
CA ASN A 46 5.45 -12.18 -4.83
C ASN A 46 5.29 -11.56 -3.44
N VAL A 47 4.86 -10.29 -3.40
CA VAL A 47 4.73 -9.52 -2.15
C VAL A 47 3.27 -9.18 -1.86
N LEU A 48 2.80 -9.56 -0.66
CA LEU A 48 1.51 -9.13 -0.12
C LEU A 48 1.68 -7.96 0.87
N ASP A 49 1.13 -6.81 0.52
CA ASP A 49 1.08 -5.59 1.33
C ASP A 49 -0.30 -5.47 2.01
N ILE A 50 -0.35 -5.85 3.29
CA ILE A 50 -1.54 -5.89 4.13
C ILE A 50 -1.78 -4.50 4.73
N GLY A 51 -2.94 -3.92 4.44
CA GLY A 51 -3.23 -2.52 4.78
C GLY A 51 -2.40 -1.57 3.91
N CYS A 52 -2.41 -1.81 2.60
CA CYS A 52 -1.59 -1.05 1.65
C CYS A 52 -2.01 0.44 1.55
N GLY A 53 -3.20 0.79 2.05
CA GLY A 53 -3.71 2.15 2.15
C GLY A 53 -3.65 2.91 0.83
N CYS A 54 -3.18 4.15 0.87
CA CYS A 54 -2.97 4.99 -0.32
C CYS A 54 -1.64 4.70 -1.06
N LEU A 55 -1.06 3.51 -0.88
CA LEU A 55 0.16 3.05 -1.56
C LEU A 55 1.46 3.77 -1.17
N ARG A 56 1.60 4.18 0.11
CA ARG A 56 2.87 4.73 0.62
C ARG A 56 4.03 3.74 0.45
N GLY A 57 3.83 2.50 0.88
CA GLY A 57 4.77 1.39 0.69
C GLY A 57 4.69 0.83 -0.73
N GLY A 58 3.45 0.57 -1.18
CA GLY A 58 3.14 0.09 -2.52
C GLY A 58 3.82 0.84 -3.65
N TYR A 59 3.95 2.18 -3.58
CA TYR A 59 4.67 2.96 -4.59
C TYR A 59 6.07 2.40 -4.87
N TRP A 60 6.84 2.10 -3.84
CA TRP A 60 8.22 1.61 -3.99
C TRP A 60 8.26 0.16 -4.46
N LEU A 61 7.37 -0.67 -3.95
CA LEU A 61 7.30 -2.09 -4.29
C LEU A 61 6.84 -2.29 -5.74
N ILE A 62 5.81 -1.58 -6.19
CA ILE A 62 5.29 -1.64 -7.56
C ILE A 62 6.37 -1.22 -8.57
N HIS A 63 7.22 -0.24 -8.23
CA HIS A 63 8.34 0.16 -9.09
C HIS A 63 9.46 -0.89 -9.15
N PHE A 64 9.70 -1.62 -8.07
CA PHE A 64 10.81 -2.57 -7.95
C PHE A 64 10.48 -3.96 -8.49
N LEU A 65 9.30 -4.47 -8.15
CA LEU A 65 8.85 -5.83 -8.49
C LEU A 65 8.55 -5.97 -9.98
N ASP A 66 8.55 -7.17 -10.52
CA ASP A 66 8.15 -7.48 -11.88
C ASP A 66 6.62 -7.33 -12.08
N GLU A 67 6.18 -7.37 -13.34
CA GLU A 67 4.75 -7.33 -13.67
C GLU A 67 4.00 -8.47 -12.94
N GLY A 68 2.93 -8.13 -12.22
CA GLY A 68 2.06 -9.10 -11.54
C GLY A 68 2.56 -9.58 -10.17
N CYS A 69 3.70 -9.07 -9.67
CA CYS A 69 4.31 -9.54 -8.42
C CYS A 69 3.90 -8.74 -7.17
N TYR A 70 3.13 -7.66 -7.31
CA TYR A 70 2.60 -6.87 -6.18
C TYR A 70 1.13 -7.16 -5.91
N PHE A 71 0.80 -7.38 -4.63
CA PHE A 71 -0.53 -7.65 -4.14
C PHE A 71 -0.83 -6.76 -2.94
N GLY A 72 -1.99 -6.09 -2.93
CA GLY A 72 -2.40 -5.22 -1.85
C GLY A 72 -3.77 -5.58 -1.29
N ILE A 73 -3.91 -5.56 0.03
CA ILE A 73 -5.23 -5.61 0.69
C ILE A 73 -5.48 -4.29 1.39
N GLU A 74 -6.62 -3.68 1.11
CA GLU A 74 -7.08 -2.46 1.78
C GLU A 74 -8.62 -2.38 1.76
N PRO A 75 -9.27 -2.53 2.94
CA PRO A 75 -10.72 -2.40 3.06
C PRO A 75 -11.24 -1.00 2.72
N ASN A 76 -10.45 0.05 2.94
CA ASN A 76 -10.82 1.41 2.58
C ASN A 76 -10.63 1.65 1.07
N THR A 77 -11.68 1.36 0.30
CA THR A 77 -11.71 1.51 -1.16
C THR A 77 -11.36 2.93 -1.61
N GLU A 78 -11.90 3.95 -0.93
CA GLU A 78 -11.66 5.36 -1.27
C GLU A 78 -10.16 5.71 -1.13
N MET A 79 -9.52 5.27 -0.06
CA MET A 79 -8.09 5.50 0.18
C MET A 79 -7.23 4.80 -0.89
N LEU A 80 -7.54 3.54 -1.20
CA LEU A 80 -6.81 2.76 -2.19
C LEU A 80 -6.99 3.34 -3.60
N GLU A 81 -8.22 3.64 -4.00
CA GLU A 81 -8.51 4.26 -5.30
C GLU A 81 -7.81 5.62 -5.45
N ALA A 82 -7.80 6.44 -4.40
CA ALA A 82 -7.05 7.70 -4.40
C ALA A 82 -5.54 7.46 -4.58
N GLY A 83 -4.98 6.46 -3.88
CA GLY A 83 -3.58 6.04 -4.04
C GLY A 83 -3.26 5.64 -5.47
N ILE A 84 -4.05 4.73 -6.06
CA ILE A 84 -3.85 4.27 -7.45
C ILE A 84 -3.89 5.44 -8.43
N ASN A 85 -4.84 6.37 -8.27
CA ASN A 85 -5.05 7.46 -9.21
C ASN A 85 -4.07 8.63 -9.05
N ILE A 86 -3.52 8.86 -7.85
CA ILE A 86 -2.73 10.07 -7.54
C ILE A 86 -1.27 9.72 -7.28
N VAL A 87 -0.99 8.64 -6.55
CA VAL A 87 0.37 8.26 -6.14
C VAL A 87 1.12 7.60 -7.29
N LEU A 88 0.47 6.72 -8.06
CA LEU A 88 1.11 6.08 -9.21
C LEU A 88 1.16 7.01 -10.42
N GLU A 89 2.22 6.90 -11.20
CA GLU A 89 2.33 7.52 -12.51
C GLU A 89 1.27 6.99 -13.48
N PRO A 90 0.74 7.83 -14.40
CA PRO A 90 -0.11 7.35 -15.47
C PRO A 90 0.54 6.20 -16.24
N GLY A 91 -0.18 5.09 -16.38
CA GLY A 91 0.27 3.87 -17.07
C GLY A 91 1.13 2.92 -16.23
N LEU A 92 1.58 3.30 -15.03
CA LEU A 92 2.37 2.40 -14.18
C LEU A 92 1.56 1.20 -13.71
N ALA A 93 0.30 1.41 -13.31
CA ALA A 93 -0.59 0.32 -12.92
C ALA A 93 -0.85 -0.65 -14.08
N ASP A 94 -1.02 -0.14 -15.30
CA ASP A 94 -1.21 -1.00 -16.49
C ASP A 94 0.05 -1.81 -16.83
N LEU A 95 1.22 -1.20 -16.66
CA LEU A 95 2.52 -1.83 -16.91
C LEU A 95 2.85 -2.89 -15.86
N LYS A 96 2.63 -2.59 -14.58
CA LYS A 96 3.04 -3.46 -13.47
C LYS A 96 1.96 -4.44 -13.03
N ARG A 97 0.71 -4.22 -13.44
CA ARG A 97 -0.47 -5.03 -13.10
C ARG A 97 -0.54 -5.42 -11.60
N PRO A 98 -0.42 -4.47 -10.66
CA PRO A 98 -0.63 -4.76 -9.26
C PRO A 98 -2.06 -5.29 -9.05
N ARG A 99 -2.22 -6.26 -8.16
CA ARG A 99 -3.51 -6.86 -7.84
C ARG A 99 -3.97 -6.38 -6.47
N PHE A 100 -5.24 -5.97 -6.38
CA PHE A 100 -5.81 -5.45 -5.14
C PHE A 100 -7.07 -6.23 -4.74
N ASP A 101 -7.32 -6.30 -3.45
CA ASP A 101 -8.56 -6.80 -2.88
C ASP A 101 -8.98 -5.95 -1.67
N HIS A 102 -10.29 -5.88 -1.41
CA HIS A 102 -10.88 -5.03 -0.37
C HIS A 102 -11.42 -5.82 0.83
N ASN A 103 -11.13 -7.12 0.91
CA ASN A 103 -11.60 -7.92 2.02
C ASN A 103 -10.99 -7.44 3.36
N ALA A 104 -11.83 -7.40 4.39
CA ALA A 104 -11.44 -7.07 5.76
C ALA A 104 -11.14 -8.32 6.62
N GLU A 105 -11.40 -9.51 6.07
CA GLU A 105 -11.34 -10.80 6.77
C GLU A 105 -9.95 -11.45 6.72
N PHE A 106 -8.93 -10.72 6.22
CA PHE A 106 -7.58 -11.24 5.99
C PHE A 106 -7.57 -12.54 5.16
N ASP A 107 -8.53 -12.68 4.23
CA ASP A 107 -8.57 -13.79 3.28
C ASP A 107 -7.59 -13.51 2.14
N PHE A 108 -6.41 -14.11 2.27
CA PHE A 108 -5.34 -13.99 1.28
C PHE A 108 -5.47 -15.02 0.14
N ALA A 109 -6.32 -16.05 0.32
CA ALA A 109 -6.50 -17.10 -0.67
C ALA A 109 -7.20 -16.58 -1.94
N ILE A 110 -7.85 -15.41 -1.86
CA ILE A 110 -8.48 -14.72 -2.98
C ILE A 110 -7.53 -14.49 -4.16
N PHE A 111 -6.24 -14.26 -3.87
CA PHE A 111 -5.25 -14.06 -4.92
C PHE A 111 -4.84 -15.34 -5.63
N LYS A 112 -5.07 -16.52 -5.01
CA LYS A 112 -4.67 -17.83 -5.54
C LYS A 112 -3.16 -17.92 -5.84
N GLU A 113 -2.35 -17.25 -5.03
CA GLU A 113 -0.89 -17.17 -5.19
C GLU A 113 -0.15 -17.65 -3.94
N LYS A 114 1.14 -17.93 -4.11
CA LYS A 114 2.09 -18.07 -3.00
C LYS A 114 2.91 -16.79 -2.89
N PHE A 115 3.05 -16.29 -1.67
CA PHE A 115 3.80 -15.09 -1.36
C PHE A 115 5.16 -15.45 -0.76
N ASP A 116 6.19 -14.75 -1.22
CA ASP A 116 7.54 -14.82 -0.67
C ASP A 116 7.67 -13.87 0.53
N PHE A 117 6.97 -12.72 0.48
CA PHE A 117 6.98 -11.72 1.53
C PHE A 117 5.58 -11.25 1.89
N PHE A 118 5.39 -11.01 3.19
CA PHE A 118 4.25 -10.30 3.75
C PHE A 118 4.77 -9.02 4.40
N CYS A 119 4.15 -7.90 4.10
CA CYS A 119 4.44 -6.65 4.77
C CYS A 119 3.16 -5.91 5.14
N GLY A 120 3.28 -4.96 6.05
CA GLY A 120 2.21 -4.02 6.38
C GLY A 120 2.80 -2.89 7.21
N ALA A 121 2.49 -1.65 6.85
CA ALA A 121 2.90 -0.50 7.63
C ALA A 121 1.85 -0.22 8.72
N LEU A 122 1.84 -1.06 9.77
CA LEU A 122 0.94 -0.90 10.91
C LEU A 122 1.04 0.53 11.46
N ASN A 123 -0.04 1.29 11.31
CA ASN A 123 -0.28 2.50 12.10
C ASN A 123 -1.70 2.35 12.64
N MET A 124 -1.82 2.12 13.96
CA MET A 124 -3.10 2.15 14.66
C MET A 124 -3.69 3.55 14.48
N ASP A 125 -4.71 3.67 13.62
CA ASP A 125 -5.62 4.80 13.71
C ASP A 125 -6.40 4.62 15.02
N SER A 126 -6.33 5.59 15.92
CA SER A 126 -7.13 5.57 17.15
C SER A 126 -8.64 5.55 16.88
N ARG A 127 -9.06 5.77 15.64
CA ARG A 127 -10.45 5.60 15.19
C ARG A 127 -10.89 4.14 15.01
N PHE A 128 -9.96 3.17 14.93
CA PHE A 128 -10.31 1.74 14.93
C PHE A 128 -10.69 1.20 16.32
N GLU A 129 -10.35 1.90 17.41
CA GLU A 129 -10.81 1.53 18.76
C GLU A 129 -12.27 1.92 19.02
N ALA A 130 -12.84 2.85 18.24
CA ALA A 130 -14.17 3.40 18.50
C ALA A 130 -15.34 2.53 17.99
N THR A 131 -15.11 1.55 17.13
CA THR A 131 -16.19 0.72 16.53
C THR A 131 -16.39 -0.64 17.19
N ASN A 132 -15.51 -1.07 18.11
CA ASN A 132 -15.62 -2.37 18.79
C ASN A 132 -16.10 -2.31 20.25
N GLN A 133 -16.64 -1.19 20.72
CA GLN A 133 -17.17 -1.07 22.09
C GLN A 133 -18.71 -1.09 22.23
N ASN A 134 -19.49 -1.34 21.17
CA ASN A 134 -20.96 -1.29 21.24
C ASN A 134 -21.66 -2.64 21.03
N HIS A 135 -21.08 -3.75 21.50
CA HIS A 135 -21.81 -4.99 21.74
C HIS A 135 -21.60 -5.47 23.18
N ALA A 136 -22.37 -4.89 24.10
CA ALA A 136 -22.72 -5.44 25.41
C ALA A 136 -24.19 -5.10 25.71
#